data_AF-A0A317C7W6-F1
#
_entry.id   AF-A0A317C7W6-F1
#
_cell.length_a   1.000
_cell.length_b   1.000
_cell.length_c   1.000
_cell.angle_alpha   90.00
_cell.angle_beta   90.00
_cell.angle_gamma   90.00
#
_symmetry.space_group_name_H-M   'P 1'
#
loop_
_entity.id
_entity.type
_entity.pdbx_description
1 polymer ?
#
loop_
_entity_poly.entity_id
_entity_poly.type
_entity_poly.pdbx_seq_one_letter_code
_entity_poly.pdbx_strand_id
1 'polypeptide(L)'
;MTLFGESDSGVFHDLASGKLLKTVEDKLGTFYLEQDGDIFEEDVATLDDQYFSLQNTYSFSKSKRLLGTEVYTEHLLAFYSGCRYRLYQKKFIPVQSSCGFKYRKNKARSERIEWEHIVPAWHFGHQLRCWQDGGRAHCRSSNEQFREMEADMHNLVPAIGEINGDRSNYKYGMIANEPRLYGSTVNMEVEFKSSSAEPPENVMGDIARAYFYMADRYQLQISDQQKKLFIAWNNIDPVDDWEREKNQRVKALQNTENEYITHYKKLTQNEVVTSAPETDFGNIAQSLRERFSFLFDYLPAQIVEVLILLGAAYLFWRNRRKKKASAKEESASTEDGKGTEKVEAKKQTDKAPTKEADPEYVKIRSVMNNYVLSVEDDGQVVVEKSSRAHAQRWQLIDTNKTEGFVFIQHLETDKVLAVEGGLKKDGAPVVLEAQKRRSNNHQEWKFIEVEAGLVVENRETGLALVIDGRSSRVMGLESKSKGALNQPWRVELKN
;
A
#
# COMPACT_ATOMS: atom_id res chain seq x y z
N MET A 1 -8.78 8.25 29.92
CA MET A 1 -7.99 7.48 30.91
C MET A 1 -7.64 6.17 30.22
N THR A 2 -6.36 5.87 30.02
CA THR A 2 -5.91 4.73 29.20
C THR A 2 -6.29 3.39 29.82
N LEU A 3 -6.47 2.35 29.00
CA LEU A 3 -6.87 1.02 29.46
C LEU A 3 -5.69 0.22 30.05
N PHE A 4 -4.47 0.75 29.93
CA PHE A 4 -3.22 0.19 30.44
C PHE A 4 -2.40 1.31 31.11
N GLY A 5 -1.39 0.95 31.93
CA GLY A 5 -0.60 1.91 32.68
C GLY A 5 0.26 2.83 31.79
N GLU A 6 0.76 3.92 32.36
CA GLU A 6 1.74 4.79 31.68
C GLU A 6 3.03 4.04 31.32
N SER A 7 3.38 3.02 32.11
CA SER A 7 4.47 2.06 31.84
C SER A 7 4.24 1.15 30.64
N ASP A 8 2.97 0.88 30.31
CA ASP A 8 2.57 -0.22 29.43
C ASP A 8 2.18 0.30 28.03
N SER A 9 1.81 1.58 27.95
CA SER A 9 1.19 2.21 26.78
C SER A 9 2.16 3.00 25.89
N GLY A 10 3.38 3.30 26.35
CA GLY A 10 4.33 4.16 25.63
C GLY A 10 3.89 5.63 25.48
N VAL A 11 2.77 5.98 26.13
CA VAL A 11 2.05 7.26 26.28
C VAL A 11 1.69 8.01 24.98
N PHE A 12 2.63 8.20 24.04
CA PHE A 12 2.42 8.92 22.78
C PHE A 12 3.05 8.25 21.55
N HIS A 13 3.79 7.15 21.72
CA HIS A 13 4.56 6.53 20.64
C HIS A 13 3.99 5.18 20.20
N ASP A 14 3.93 4.95 18.89
CA ASP A 14 3.72 3.64 18.30
C ASP A 14 4.81 2.67 18.78
N LEU A 15 4.42 1.68 19.59
CA LEU A 15 5.32 0.68 20.16
C LEU A 15 6.06 -0.17 19.09
N ALA A 16 5.55 -0.23 17.85
CA ALA A 16 6.19 -0.92 16.74
C ALA A 16 7.24 -0.06 15.99
N SER A 17 7.22 1.28 16.07
CA SER A 17 8.17 2.15 15.34
C SER A 17 8.92 3.20 16.17
N GLY A 18 8.43 3.55 17.37
CA GLY A 18 8.93 4.64 18.19
C GLY A 18 8.56 6.04 17.68
N LYS A 19 7.76 6.18 16.61
CA LYS A 19 7.22 7.47 16.16
C LYS A 19 6.03 7.90 17.02
N LEU A 20 5.76 9.20 17.13
CA LEU A 20 4.51 9.66 17.76
C LEU A 20 3.29 9.21 16.95
N LEU A 21 2.25 8.77 17.65
CA LEU A 21 0.93 8.51 17.10
C LEU A 21 0.28 9.84 16.65
N LYS A 22 -0.47 9.81 15.55
CA LYS A 22 -1.12 11.02 15.02
C LYS A 22 -2.38 11.31 15.81
N THR A 23 -2.50 12.49 16.41
CA THR A 23 -3.74 12.90 17.10
C THR A 23 -4.84 13.31 16.12
N VAL A 24 -6.09 13.01 16.49
CA VAL A 24 -7.32 13.56 15.89
C VAL A 24 -8.26 13.95 17.02
N GLU A 25 -8.82 15.15 16.94
CA GLU A 25 -9.83 15.64 17.90
C GLU A 25 -11.20 15.65 17.23
N ASP A 26 -12.21 15.13 17.93
CA ASP A 26 -13.61 15.23 17.52
C ASP A 26 -14.52 15.48 18.74
N LYS A 27 -15.85 15.51 18.54
CA LYS A 27 -16.83 15.81 19.60
C LYS A 27 -16.85 14.80 20.77
N LEU A 28 -16.19 13.65 20.63
CA LEU A 28 -16.10 12.58 21.63
C LEU A 28 -14.76 12.61 22.39
N GLY A 29 -13.74 13.32 21.89
CA GLY A 29 -12.46 13.50 22.57
C GLY A 29 -11.25 13.56 21.62
N THR A 30 -10.06 13.44 22.21
CA THR A 30 -8.78 13.28 21.49
C THR A 30 -8.47 11.79 21.33
N PHE A 31 -8.28 11.36 20.09
CA PHE A 31 -7.89 10.00 19.72
C PHE A 31 -6.47 9.98 19.16
N TYR A 32 -5.78 8.86 19.33
CA TYR A 32 -4.44 8.62 18.78
C TYR A 32 -4.55 7.59 17.66
N LEU A 33 -3.92 7.87 16.52
CA LEU A 33 -3.94 6.98 15.35
C LEU A 33 -2.61 6.26 15.12
N GLU A 34 -2.72 4.98 14.79
CA GLU A 34 -1.63 4.13 14.29
C GLU A 34 -1.26 4.48 12.83
N GLN A 35 -0.17 3.91 12.30
CA GLN A 35 0.43 4.38 11.03
C GLN A 35 -0.43 4.12 9.78
N ASP A 36 -1.36 3.17 9.83
CA ASP A 36 -2.38 2.86 8.82
C ASP A 36 -3.64 3.74 8.91
N GLY A 37 -3.77 4.52 9.99
CA GLY A 37 -4.94 5.36 10.28
C GLY A 37 -5.98 4.71 11.19
N ASP A 38 -5.66 3.57 11.81
CA ASP A 38 -6.48 2.96 12.85
C ASP A 38 -6.38 3.70 14.20
N ILE A 39 -7.28 3.43 15.15
CA ILE A 39 -7.35 4.06 16.47
C ILE A 39 -6.63 3.18 17.49
N PHE A 40 -5.62 3.74 18.16
CA PHE A 40 -4.79 3.04 19.14
C PHE A 40 -5.60 2.45 20.31
N GLU A 41 -5.30 1.20 20.67
CA GLU A 41 -5.95 0.38 21.71
C GLU A 41 -7.47 0.13 21.54
N GLU A 42 -8.06 0.53 20.43
CA GLU A 42 -9.49 0.38 20.20
C GLU A 42 -9.91 -1.09 20.06
N ASP A 43 -9.21 -1.91 19.30
CA ASP A 43 -9.62 -3.29 19.04
C ASP A 43 -9.48 -4.22 20.27
N VAL A 44 -8.88 -3.76 21.38
CA VAL A 44 -8.57 -4.60 22.56
C VAL A 44 -9.81 -5.30 23.11
N ALA A 45 -9.74 -6.63 23.18
CA ALA A 45 -10.83 -7.49 23.60
C ALA A 45 -11.01 -7.42 25.13
N THR A 46 -11.92 -6.54 25.56
CA THR A 46 -12.33 -6.38 26.95
C THR A 46 -13.85 -6.52 27.12
N LEU A 47 -14.28 -6.88 28.32
CA LEU A 47 -15.68 -6.90 28.74
C LEU A 47 -16.04 -5.69 29.62
N ASP A 48 -15.39 -4.54 29.40
CA ASP A 48 -15.72 -3.30 30.10
C ASP A 48 -16.75 -2.47 29.33
N ASP A 49 -17.81 -2.07 30.02
CA ASP A 49 -18.88 -1.25 29.47
C ASP A 49 -18.42 0.21 29.28
N GLN A 50 -17.83 0.50 28.11
CA GLN A 50 -17.86 1.86 27.60
C GLN A 50 -19.31 2.25 27.27
N TYR A 51 -19.95 2.90 28.25
CA TYR A 51 -21.34 3.37 28.23
C TYR A 51 -21.71 4.27 27.01
N PHE A 52 -20.73 4.74 26.24
CA PHE A 52 -20.87 5.72 25.15
C PHE A 52 -21.21 5.09 23.78
N SER A 53 -22.30 4.31 23.72
CA SER A 53 -22.91 3.94 22.42
C SER A 53 -24.40 3.57 22.45
N LEU A 54 -25.12 3.75 23.56
CA LEU A 54 -26.54 3.40 23.72
C LEU A 54 -27.53 4.28 22.90
N GLN A 55 -27.05 4.98 21.87
CA GLN A 55 -27.83 5.86 20.99
C GLN A 55 -27.78 5.44 19.51
N ASN A 56 -26.93 4.47 19.12
CA ASN A 56 -26.84 3.96 17.75
C ASN A 56 -27.18 2.46 17.71
N THR A 57 -27.89 2.04 16.65
CA THR A 57 -28.22 0.62 16.38
C THR A 57 -26.97 -0.25 16.26
N TYR A 58 -25.96 0.28 15.54
CA TYR A 58 -24.68 -0.34 15.25
C TYR A 58 -23.55 0.38 16.00
N SER A 59 -22.68 -0.40 16.65
CA SER A 59 -21.56 0.11 17.42
C SER A 59 -20.50 -0.98 17.60
N PHE A 60 -19.25 -0.69 17.25
CA PHE A 60 -18.16 -1.65 17.38
C PHE A 60 -17.97 -2.13 18.83
N SER A 61 -18.09 -1.25 19.83
CA SER A 61 -18.00 -1.61 21.25
C SER A 61 -19.11 -2.56 21.71
N LYS A 62 -20.33 -2.42 21.16
CA LYS A 62 -21.44 -3.38 21.39
C LYS A 62 -21.10 -4.74 20.78
N SER A 63 -20.59 -4.77 19.55
CA SER A 63 -20.21 -6.00 18.86
C SER A 63 -19.07 -6.73 19.58
N LYS A 64 -17.97 -6.05 19.92
CA LYS A 64 -16.85 -6.63 20.71
C LYS A 64 -17.31 -7.27 22.02
N ARG A 65 -18.27 -6.64 22.72
CA ARG A 65 -18.85 -7.19 23.95
C ARG A 65 -19.66 -8.46 23.66
N LEU A 66 -20.60 -8.42 22.71
CA LEU A 66 -21.44 -9.57 22.33
C LEU A 66 -20.61 -10.76 21.81
N LEU A 67 -19.57 -10.49 21.03
CA LEU A 67 -18.62 -11.51 20.59
C LEU A 67 -17.92 -12.20 21.77
N GLY A 68 -17.59 -11.44 22.82
CA GLY A 68 -16.94 -11.95 24.03
C GLY A 68 -17.89 -12.56 25.09
N THR A 69 -19.17 -12.21 25.12
CA THR A 69 -20.14 -12.74 26.11
C THR A 69 -21.10 -13.80 25.56
N GLU A 70 -21.38 -13.81 24.26
CA GLU A 70 -22.37 -14.72 23.65
C GLU A 70 -21.75 -15.65 22.59
N VAL A 71 -20.83 -15.15 21.75
CA VAL A 71 -20.31 -15.91 20.60
C VAL A 71 -19.13 -16.81 20.98
N TYR A 72 -17.97 -16.23 21.30
CA TYR A 72 -16.71 -16.95 21.57
C TYR A 72 -16.59 -17.46 23.02
N THR A 73 -17.70 -17.80 23.67
CA THR A 73 -17.73 -18.23 25.09
C THR A 73 -16.98 -19.54 25.33
N GLU A 74 -17.05 -20.45 24.36
CA GLU A 74 -16.50 -21.81 24.44
C GLU A 74 -15.33 -22.03 23.46
N HIS A 75 -15.39 -21.39 22.28
CA HIS A 75 -14.30 -21.40 21.30
C HIS A 75 -13.24 -20.34 21.60
N LEU A 76 -12.50 -20.52 22.70
CA LEU A 76 -11.45 -19.58 23.13
C LEU A 76 -10.10 -19.83 22.39
N LEU A 77 -10.10 -19.79 21.05
CA LEU A 77 -8.93 -19.95 20.18
C LEU A 77 -8.68 -18.69 19.34
N ALA A 78 -7.44 -18.21 19.30
CA ALA A 78 -7.05 -17.06 18.49
C ALA A 78 -6.86 -17.44 17.01
N PHE A 79 -7.52 -16.70 16.11
CA PHE A 79 -7.79 -17.04 14.71
C PHE A 79 -6.53 -17.47 13.92
N TYR A 80 -5.54 -16.60 13.75
CA TYR A 80 -4.34 -16.91 12.95
C TYR A 80 -3.32 -17.84 13.62
N SER A 81 -3.43 -18.08 14.93
CA SER A 81 -2.34 -18.71 15.70
C SER A 81 -2.73 -19.97 16.45
N GLY A 82 -4.02 -20.34 16.45
CA GLY A 82 -4.55 -21.49 17.18
C GLY A 82 -4.38 -21.40 18.71
N CYS A 83 -3.86 -20.28 19.22
CA CYS A 83 -3.53 -20.12 20.62
C CYS A 83 -4.80 -20.08 21.47
N ARG A 84 -4.88 -20.96 22.48
CA ARG A 84 -5.92 -20.83 23.50
C ARG A 84 -5.78 -19.48 24.20
N TYR A 85 -6.88 -18.79 24.43
CA TYR A 85 -6.91 -17.61 25.29
C TYR A 85 -7.87 -17.80 26.45
N ARG A 86 -7.86 -16.87 27.41
CA ARG A 86 -8.71 -16.91 28.60
C ARG A 86 -9.13 -15.51 29.02
N LEU A 87 -10.31 -15.40 29.62
CA LEU A 87 -10.73 -14.19 30.31
C LEU A 87 -9.97 -14.05 31.64
N TYR A 88 -9.47 -12.85 31.94
CA TYR A 88 -8.87 -12.50 33.21
C TYR A 88 -9.04 -11.01 33.50
N GLN A 89 -9.65 -10.65 34.64
CA GLN A 89 -9.92 -9.25 35.00
C GLN A 89 -10.57 -8.46 33.84
N LYS A 90 -11.62 -9.04 33.24
CA LYS A 90 -12.34 -8.56 32.04
C LYS A 90 -11.54 -8.47 30.72
N LYS A 91 -10.22 -8.69 30.71
CA LYS A 91 -9.39 -8.71 29.48
C LYS A 91 -9.22 -10.14 28.97
N PHE A 92 -9.21 -10.34 27.66
CA PHE A 92 -8.85 -11.62 27.06
C PHE A 92 -7.33 -11.70 26.84
N ILE A 93 -6.69 -12.74 27.39
CA ILE A 93 -5.23 -12.92 27.43
C ILE A 93 -4.85 -14.24 26.73
N PRO A 94 -3.93 -14.23 25.74
CA PRO A 94 -3.46 -15.45 25.08
C PRO A 94 -2.58 -16.30 25.99
N VAL A 95 -2.75 -17.62 25.90
CA VAL A 95 -1.91 -18.62 26.56
C VAL A 95 -0.84 -19.07 25.56
N GLN A 96 0.23 -18.28 25.43
CA GLN A 96 1.29 -18.45 24.41
C GLN A 96 1.89 -19.88 24.40
N SER A 97 1.96 -20.54 25.57
CA SER A 97 2.43 -21.93 25.72
C SER A 97 1.51 -23.00 25.14
N SER A 98 0.25 -22.68 24.80
CA SER A 98 -0.69 -23.63 24.19
C SER A 98 -0.45 -23.89 22.69
N CYS A 99 0.27 -22.97 22.04
CA CYS A 99 0.51 -22.92 20.59
C CYS A 99 1.99 -22.72 20.23
N GLY A 100 2.86 -22.47 21.22
CA GLY A 100 4.28 -22.17 21.01
C GLY A 100 4.57 -20.77 20.46
N PHE A 101 3.59 -19.85 20.49
CA PHE A 101 3.74 -18.47 20.05
C PHE A 101 4.89 -17.75 20.76
N LYS A 102 5.64 -16.96 20.01
CA LYS A 102 6.70 -16.06 20.48
C LYS A 102 6.45 -14.67 19.89
N TYR A 103 6.59 -13.65 20.72
CA TYR A 103 6.43 -12.28 20.26
C TYR A 103 7.61 -11.86 19.37
N ARG A 104 7.34 -11.07 18.33
CA ARG A 104 8.33 -10.65 17.34
C ARG A 104 9.08 -9.39 17.77
N LYS A 105 8.35 -8.41 18.32
CA LYS A 105 8.86 -7.09 18.73
C LYS A 105 8.03 -6.45 19.85
N ASN A 106 6.71 -6.43 19.72
CA ASN A 106 5.79 -5.70 20.59
C ASN A 106 5.19 -6.62 21.66
N LYS A 107 5.97 -6.84 22.72
CA LYS A 107 5.56 -7.67 23.86
C LYS A 107 4.22 -7.25 24.48
N ALA A 108 4.00 -5.95 24.69
CA ALA A 108 2.76 -5.46 25.33
C ALA A 108 1.49 -5.78 24.51
N ARG A 109 1.58 -5.68 23.17
CA ARG A 109 0.48 -6.05 22.27
C ARG A 109 0.33 -7.57 22.11
N SER A 110 1.37 -8.37 22.38
CA SER A 110 1.32 -9.84 22.32
C SER A 110 0.75 -10.51 23.59
N GLU A 111 0.57 -9.75 24.68
CA GLU A 111 0.01 -10.21 25.96
C GLU A 111 -1.52 -9.99 26.05
N ARG A 112 -2.18 -9.58 24.95
CA ARG A 112 -3.63 -9.32 24.86
C ARG A 112 -4.24 -9.86 23.56
N ILE A 113 -5.54 -10.15 23.61
CA ILE A 113 -6.36 -10.39 22.41
C ILE A 113 -6.94 -9.07 21.90
N GLU A 114 -7.01 -8.91 20.59
CA GLU A 114 -7.65 -7.81 19.88
C GLU A 114 -8.68 -8.37 18.89
N TRP A 115 -9.75 -7.61 18.62
CA TRP A 115 -10.82 -7.97 17.69
C TRP A 115 -10.44 -7.51 16.28
N GLU A 116 -9.93 -8.46 15.52
CA GLU A 116 -9.46 -8.33 14.15
C GLU A 116 -10.62 -8.11 13.16
N HIS A 117 -10.49 -7.09 12.31
CA HIS A 117 -11.33 -6.88 11.12
C HIS A 117 -10.73 -7.64 9.92
N ILE A 118 -11.28 -8.82 9.58
CA ILE A 118 -10.76 -9.67 8.48
C ILE A 118 -10.61 -8.86 7.18
N VAL A 119 -11.69 -8.20 6.77
CA VAL A 119 -11.67 -7.08 5.82
C VAL A 119 -11.37 -5.81 6.63
N PRO A 120 -10.17 -5.18 6.50
CA PRO A 120 -9.77 -4.10 7.38
C PRO A 120 -10.71 -2.90 7.34
N ALA A 121 -10.84 -2.18 8.46
CA ALA A 121 -11.58 -0.92 8.52
C ALA A 121 -11.08 0.10 7.47
N TRP A 122 -9.79 0.09 7.16
CA TRP A 122 -9.20 0.85 6.06
C TRP A 122 -9.80 0.45 4.69
N HIS A 123 -9.97 -0.84 4.39
CA HIS A 123 -10.42 -1.31 3.06
C HIS A 123 -11.82 -0.78 2.72
N PHE A 124 -12.77 -0.83 3.65
CA PHE A 124 -14.12 -0.30 3.46
C PHE A 124 -14.27 1.19 3.83
N GLY A 125 -13.30 1.79 4.53
CA GLY A 125 -13.37 3.17 5.00
C GLY A 125 -12.61 4.21 4.15
N HIS A 126 -11.43 3.89 3.61
CA HIS A 126 -10.46 4.89 3.12
C HIS A 126 -10.98 5.81 2.00
N GLN A 127 -11.92 5.35 1.18
CA GLN A 127 -12.48 6.11 0.05
C GLN A 127 -13.67 7.00 0.47
N LEU A 128 -14.22 6.79 1.67
CA LEU A 128 -15.36 7.54 2.18
C LEU A 128 -14.94 8.98 2.52
N ARG A 129 -15.83 9.94 2.28
CA ARG A 129 -15.57 11.36 2.54
C ARG A 129 -15.15 11.61 4.00
N CYS A 130 -15.80 10.94 4.94
CA CYS A 130 -15.47 11.03 6.37
C CYS A 130 -14.02 10.63 6.70
N TRP A 131 -13.43 9.67 5.96
CA TRP A 131 -12.07 9.21 6.22
C TRP A 131 -11.05 10.23 5.73
N GLN A 132 -11.37 10.91 4.64
CA GLN A 132 -10.59 12.04 4.11
C GLN A 132 -10.69 13.28 5.01
N ASP A 133 -11.82 13.49 5.68
CA ASP A 133 -12.05 14.62 6.60
C ASP A 133 -11.57 14.36 8.04
N GLY A 134 -11.38 13.11 8.48
CA GLY A 134 -10.86 12.80 9.83
C GLY A 134 -10.61 11.32 10.20
N GLY A 135 -10.34 10.45 9.22
CA GLY A 135 -9.95 9.05 9.44
C GLY A 135 -11.05 8.14 10.04
N ARG A 136 -10.64 6.99 10.60
CA ARG A 136 -11.53 5.99 11.23
C ARG A 136 -12.45 6.63 12.29
N ALA A 137 -11.87 7.50 13.14
CA ALA A 137 -12.60 8.20 14.20
C ALA A 137 -13.73 9.09 13.65
N HIS A 138 -13.46 9.92 12.65
CA HIS A 138 -14.52 10.78 12.08
C HIS A 138 -15.57 9.98 11.30
N CYS A 139 -15.21 8.87 10.65
CA CYS A 139 -16.23 7.99 10.04
C CYS A 139 -17.18 7.38 11.07
N ARG A 140 -16.71 7.01 12.27
CA ARG A 140 -17.61 6.55 13.34
C ARG A 140 -18.62 7.59 13.76
N SER A 141 -18.17 8.83 14.00
CA SER A 141 -19.06 9.89 14.47
C SER A 141 -19.96 10.47 13.37
N SER A 142 -19.57 10.39 12.09
CA SER A 142 -20.32 11.03 10.97
C SER A 142 -21.02 10.08 9.98
N ASN A 143 -20.63 8.81 9.86
CA ASN A 143 -21.12 7.92 8.80
C ASN A 143 -21.75 6.63 9.36
N GLU A 144 -23.04 6.43 9.06
CA GLU A 144 -23.82 5.29 9.53
C GLU A 144 -23.47 3.96 8.84
N GLN A 145 -23.30 3.97 7.51
CA GLN A 145 -22.87 2.79 6.76
C GLN A 145 -21.49 2.31 7.22
N PHE A 146 -20.59 3.24 7.55
CA PHE A 146 -19.29 2.89 8.14
C PHE A 146 -19.44 2.24 9.53
N ARG A 147 -20.29 2.78 10.42
CA ARG A 147 -20.58 2.15 11.72
C ARG A 147 -21.18 0.75 11.57
N GLU A 148 -21.99 0.51 10.54
CA GLU A 148 -22.55 -0.82 10.27
C GLU A 148 -21.45 -1.81 9.82
N MET A 149 -20.67 -1.45 8.79
CA MET A 149 -19.54 -2.26 8.29
C MET A 149 -18.50 -2.58 9.37
N GLU A 150 -18.23 -1.62 10.27
CA GLU A 150 -17.30 -1.78 11.37
C GLU A 150 -17.87 -2.63 12.52
N ALA A 151 -19.17 -2.55 12.77
CA ALA A 151 -19.83 -3.33 13.81
C ALA A 151 -20.17 -4.77 13.37
N ASP A 152 -20.04 -5.12 12.08
CA ASP A 152 -20.47 -6.42 11.56
C ASP A 152 -19.66 -7.59 12.15
N MET A 153 -20.32 -8.36 13.02
CA MET A 153 -19.73 -9.48 13.77
C MET A 153 -19.31 -10.67 12.90
N HIS A 154 -19.75 -10.77 11.64
CA HIS A 154 -19.22 -11.77 10.71
C HIS A 154 -17.76 -11.48 10.34
N ASN A 155 -17.42 -10.20 10.17
CA ASN A 155 -16.07 -9.70 9.81
C ASN A 155 -15.08 -9.70 10.99
N LEU A 156 -15.53 -10.07 12.20
CA LEU A 156 -14.76 -9.94 13.44
C LEU A 156 -14.33 -11.29 14.00
N VAL A 157 -13.05 -11.38 14.40
CA VAL A 157 -12.42 -12.60 14.98
C VAL A 157 -11.39 -12.22 16.06
N PRO A 158 -11.08 -13.11 17.03
CA PRO A 158 -10.08 -12.84 18.06
C PRO A 158 -8.66 -13.12 17.55
N ALA A 159 -7.78 -12.12 17.52
CA ALA A 159 -6.38 -12.28 17.18
C ALA A 159 -5.46 -11.96 18.38
N ILE A 160 -4.23 -12.46 18.38
CA ILE A 160 -3.18 -11.93 19.28
C ILE A 160 -2.87 -10.52 18.79
N GLY A 161 -2.86 -9.54 19.69
CA GLY A 161 -2.78 -8.13 19.28
C GLY A 161 -1.52 -7.78 18.48
N GLU A 162 -0.37 -8.42 18.74
CA GLU A 162 0.82 -8.22 17.89
C GLU A 162 0.60 -8.70 16.45
N ILE A 163 -0.14 -9.79 16.23
CA ILE A 163 -0.47 -10.27 14.88
C ILE A 163 -1.44 -9.30 14.20
N ASN A 164 -2.47 -8.82 14.90
CA ASN A 164 -3.38 -7.77 14.39
C ASN A 164 -2.59 -6.52 13.96
N GLY A 165 -1.73 -6.01 14.84
CA GLY A 165 -0.92 -4.81 14.59
C GLY A 165 0.14 -4.97 13.49
N ASP A 166 0.76 -6.15 13.37
CA ASP A 166 1.70 -6.44 12.28
C ASP A 166 0.98 -6.66 10.94
N ARG A 167 -0.21 -7.28 10.95
CA ARG A 167 -1.04 -7.49 9.76
C ARG A 167 -1.68 -6.19 9.29
N SER A 168 -2.03 -5.27 10.19
CA SER A 168 -2.48 -3.90 9.83
C SER A 168 -3.57 -3.92 8.75
N ASN A 169 -3.45 -3.11 7.69
CA ASN A 169 -4.33 -3.13 6.52
C ASN A 169 -3.81 -4.01 5.36
N TYR A 170 -2.88 -4.94 5.63
CA TYR A 170 -2.19 -5.72 4.60
C TYR A 170 -3.11 -6.69 3.87
N LYS A 171 -2.77 -6.91 2.58
CA LYS A 171 -3.51 -7.80 1.70
C LYS A 171 -3.14 -9.25 1.97
N TYR A 172 -4.16 -10.11 1.93
CA TYR A 172 -3.95 -11.54 1.92
C TYR A 172 -3.26 -12.02 0.63
N GLY A 173 -2.32 -12.95 0.80
CA GLY A 173 -1.56 -13.59 -0.27
C GLY A 173 -0.74 -14.76 0.28
N MET A 174 0.12 -15.33 -0.57
CA MET A 174 1.10 -16.36 -0.19
C MET A 174 2.50 -15.73 -0.11
N ILE A 175 3.33 -16.09 0.87
CA ILE A 175 4.64 -15.49 1.17
C ILE A 175 5.73 -16.56 1.09
N ALA A 176 6.65 -16.38 0.14
CA ALA A 176 7.73 -17.34 -0.05
C ALA A 176 8.71 -17.38 1.15
N ASN A 177 9.18 -18.59 1.47
CA ASN A 177 10.19 -18.91 2.49
C ASN A 177 9.73 -18.85 3.97
N GLU A 178 8.47 -18.53 4.26
CA GLU A 178 7.81 -18.73 5.57
C GLU A 178 8.72 -18.49 6.80
N PRO A 179 9.07 -17.23 7.11
CA PRO A 179 10.10 -16.90 8.12
C PRO A 179 9.74 -17.23 9.58
N ARG A 180 8.53 -17.71 9.88
CA ARG A 180 8.02 -18.13 11.20
C ARG A 180 8.17 -17.05 12.27
N LEU A 181 7.81 -15.82 11.93
CA LEU A 181 8.03 -14.63 12.75
C LEU A 181 7.44 -14.73 14.18
N TYR A 182 6.34 -15.45 14.34
CA TYR A 182 5.61 -15.62 15.60
C TYR A 182 5.92 -16.95 16.31
N GLY A 183 7.00 -17.64 15.91
CA GLY A 183 7.40 -18.95 16.41
C GLY A 183 7.10 -20.09 15.45
N SER A 184 7.91 -21.16 15.52
CA SER A 184 7.95 -22.28 14.56
C SER A 184 6.69 -23.15 14.47
N THR A 185 5.67 -22.88 15.28
CA THR A 185 4.40 -23.60 15.36
C THR A 185 3.19 -22.72 15.05
N VAL A 186 3.41 -21.42 14.81
CA VAL A 186 2.37 -20.49 14.35
C VAL A 186 2.48 -20.38 12.82
N ASN A 187 1.39 -20.67 12.11
CA ASN A 187 1.35 -20.58 10.65
C ASN A 187 0.72 -19.27 10.20
N MET A 188 1.40 -18.16 10.52
CA MET A 188 1.02 -16.81 10.13
C MET A 188 2.30 -16.07 9.74
N GLU A 189 2.33 -15.49 8.55
CA GLU A 189 3.48 -14.73 8.04
C GLU A 189 3.08 -13.32 7.62
N VAL A 190 4.00 -12.37 7.77
CA VAL A 190 3.80 -10.96 7.43
C VAL A 190 5.05 -10.43 6.73
N GLU A 191 4.93 -10.09 5.45
CA GLU A 191 6.00 -9.44 4.68
C GLU A 191 5.69 -7.94 4.55
N PHE A 192 6.26 -7.20 5.50
CA PHE A 192 6.12 -5.75 5.64
C PHE A 192 6.54 -4.96 4.39
N LYS A 193 7.42 -5.50 3.53
CA LYS A 193 7.84 -4.82 2.28
C LYS A 193 6.77 -4.80 1.22
N SER A 194 6.02 -5.89 1.05
CA SER A 194 4.96 -6.01 0.05
C SER A 194 3.57 -5.68 0.61
N SER A 195 3.49 -5.32 1.90
CA SER A 195 2.25 -5.13 2.65
C SER A 195 1.30 -6.34 2.48
N SER A 196 1.88 -7.53 2.68
CA SER A 196 1.20 -8.82 2.51
C SER A 196 1.18 -9.62 3.81
N ALA A 197 0.11 -10.39 4.00
CA ALA A 197 -0.05 -11.35 5.09
C ALA A 197 -0.50 -12.72 4.55
N GLU A 198 0.06 -13.80 5.09
CA GLU A 198 -0.33 -15.18 4.81
C GLU A 198 -0.88 -15.82 6.09
N PRO A 199 -2.17 -16.22 6.10
CA PRO A 199 -2.83 -16.85 7.24
C PRO A 199 -2.62 -18.38 7.23
N PRO A 200 -2.94 -19.09 8.32
CA PRO A 200 -2.90 -20.55 8.31
C PRO A 200 -3.94 -21.12 7.34
N GLU A 201 -3.66 -22.30 6.77
CA GLU A 201 -4.50 -22.92 5.74
C GLU A 201 -5.92 -23.17 6.23
N ASN A 202 -6.08 -23.45 7.53
CA ASN A 202 -7.35 -23.75 8.20
C ASN A 202 -8.22 -22.53 8.55
N VAL A 203 -7.86 -21.32 8.08
CA VAL A 203 -8.74 -20.13 8.13
C VAL A 203 -8.80 -19.39 6.79
N MET A 204 -8.17 -19.93 5.75
CA MET A 204 -8.16 -19.32 4.41
C MET A 204 -9.58 -19.22 3.84
N GLY A 205 -10.40 -20.24 4.07
CA GLY A 205 -11.80 -20.30 3.69
C GLY A 205 -12.64 -19.27 4.45
N ASP A 206 -12.48 -19.18 5.77
CA ASP A 206 -13.18 -18.20 6.62
C ASP A 206 -12.90 -16.77 6.14
N ILE A 207 -11.63 -16.47 5.83
CA ILE A 207 -11.21 -15.18 5.26
C ILE A 207 -11.91 -14.95 3.92
N ALA A 208 -11.91 -15.93 3.02
CA ALA A 208 -12.58 -15.81 1.73
C ALA A 208 -14.09 -15.56 1.85
N ARG A 209 -14.77 -16.32 2.72
CA ARG A 209 -16.22 -16.21 2.97
C ARG A 209 -16.59 -14.89 3.65
N ALA A 210 -15.75 -14.38 4.55
CA ALA A 210 -15.91 -13.04 5.12
C ALA A 210 -15.70 -11.93 4.07
N TYR A 211 -14.70 -12.06 3.18
CA TYR A 211 -14.49 -11.09 2.09
C TYR A 211 -15.66 -11.03 1.11
N PHE A 212 -16.19 -12.18 0.66
CA PHE A 212 -17.34 -12.19 -0.25
C PHE A 212 -18.61 -11.66 0.42
N TYR A 213 -18.88 -12.04 1.68
CA TYR A 213 -19.98 -11.49 2.47
C TYR A 213 -19.93 -9.96 2.57
N MET A 214 -18.78 -9.41 2.98
CA MET A 214 -18.60 -7.96 3.11
C MET A 214 -18.70 -7.24 1.75
N ALA A 215 -18.21 -7.87 0.68
CA ALA A 215 -18.30 -7.31 -0.67
C ALA A 215 -19.73 -7.26 -1.20
N ASP A 216 -20.51 -8.33 -1.05
CA ASP A 216 -21.89 -8.36 -1.54
C ASP A 216 -22.82 -7.51 -0.67
N ARG A 217 -22.69 -7.61 0.66
CA ARG A 217 -23.52 -6.87 1.63
C ARG A 217 -23.34 -5.36 1.54
N TYR A 218 -22.10 -4.89 1.36
CA TYR A 218 -21.76 -3.45 1.38
C TYR A 218 -21.20 -2.93 0.05
N GLN A 219 -21.33 -3.72 -1.03
CA GLN A 219 -20.93 -3.40 -2.41
C GLN A 219 -19.44 -3.04 -2.55
N LEU A 220 -18.59 -3.60 -1.69
CA LEU A 220 -17.16 -3.35 -1.65
C LEU A 220 -16.46 -3.99 -2.85
N GLN A 221 -15.55 -3.24 -3.47
CA GLN A 221 -14.79 -3.76 -4.60
C GLN A 221 -13.61 -4.62 -4.10
N ILE A 222 -13.53 -5.85 -4.62
CA ILE A 222 -12.38 -6.75 -4.50
C ILE A 222 -11.61 -6.74 -5.82
N SER A 223 -10.27 -6.74 -5.78
CA SER A 223 -9.45 -6.87 -6.99
C SER A 223 -9.54 -8.28 -7.60
N ASP A 224 -9.50 -8.43 -8.93
CA ASP A 224 -9.66 -9.75 -9.57
C ASP A 224 -8.57 -10.76 -9.19
N GLN A 225 -7.39 -10.29 -8.76
CA GLN A 225 -6.35 -11.13 -8.16
C GLN A 225 -6.81 -11.70 -6.81
N GLN A 226 -7.36 -10.87 -5.93
CA GLN A 226 -7.90 -11.30 -4.64
C GLN A 226 -9.16 -12.15 -4.80
N LYS A 227 -10.06 -11.87 -5.77
CA LYS A 227 -11.19 -12.76 -6.08
C LYS A 227 -10.70 -14.17 -6.42
N LYS A 228 -9.67 -14.29 -7.27
CA LYS A 228 -9.09 -15.59 -7.65
C LYS A 228 -8.45 -16.31 -6.47
N LEU A 229 -7.76 -15.59 -5.59
CA LEU A 229 -7.22 -16.13 -4.33
C LEU A 229 -8.35 -16.65 -3.42
N PHE A 230 -9.35 -15.81 -3.12
CA PHE A 230 -10.45 -16.17 -2.23
C PHE A 230 -11.35 -17.28 -2.79
N ILE A 231 -11.55 -17.37 -4.12
CA ILE A 231 -12.21 -18.52 -4.75
C ILE A 231 -11.41 -19.80 -4.53
N ALA A 232 -10.08 -19.76 -4.67
CA ALA A 232 -9.24 -20.92 -4.40
C ALA A 232 -9.30 -21.32 -2.92
N TRP A 233 -9.16 -20.35 -2.02
CA TRP A 233 -9.20 -20.52 -0.55
C TRP A 233 -10.53 -21.12 -0.07
N ASN A 234 -11.68 -20.55 -0.44
CA ASN A 234 -13.00 -21.14 -0.16
C ASN A 234 -13.13 -22.59 -0.66
N ASN A 235 -12.43 -22.96 -1.74
CA ASN A 235 -12.54 -24.27 -2.35
C ASN A 235 -11.57 -25.31 -1.78
N ILE A 236 -10.47 -24.91 -1.13
CA ILE A 236 -9.51 -25.81 -0.46
C ILE A 236 -9.81 -25.98 1.02
N ASP A 237 -10.41 -24.96 1.66
CA ASP A 237 -10.73 -24.90 3.09
C ASP A 237 -12.26 -24.75 3.27
N PRO A 238 -13.02 -25.87 3.35
CA PRO A 238 -14.48 -25.85 3.49
C PRO A 238 -14.93 -25.38 4.88
N VAL A 239 -16.14 -24.83 4.96
CA VAL A 239 -16.80 -24.44 6.23
C VAL A 239 -16.74 -25.58 7.26
N ASP A 240 -16.20 -25.29 8.45
CA ASP A 240 -16.14 -26.21 9.58
C ASP A 240 -17.35 -26.08 10.54
N ASP A 241 -17.37 -26.84 11.63
CA ASP A 241 -18.49 -26.79 12.59
C ASP A 241 -18.50 -25.52 13.44
N TRP A 242 -17.32 -24.93 13.72
CA TRP A 242 -17.24 -23.68 14.46
C TRP A 242 -17.68 -22.49 13.62
N GLU A 243 -17.31 -22.42 12.34
CA GLU A 243 -17.71 -21.33 11.46
C GLU A 243 -19.24 -21.32 11.23
N ARG A 244 -19.83 -22.53 11.10
CA ARG A 244 -21.31 -22.71 11.15
C ARG A 244 -21.90 -22.16 12.44
N GLU A 245 -21.35 -22.53 13.59
CA GLU A 245 -21.84 -22.10 14.89
C GLU A 245 -21.68 -20.58 15.10
N LYS A 246 -20.52 -20.01 14.78
CA LYS A 246 -20.28 -18.55 14.80
C LYS A 246 -21.33 -17.82 13.98
N ASN A 247 -21.56 -18.24 12.73
CA ASN A 247 -22.54 -17.64 11.84
C ASN A 247 -23.97 -17.70 12.45
N GLN A 248 -24.37 -18.83 13.04
CA GLN A 248 -25.67 -18.96 13.73
C GLN A 248 -25.78 -18.08 14.98
N ARG A 249 -24.76 -18.08 15.85
CA ARG A 249 -24.69 -17.24 17.06
C ARG A 249 -24.73 -15.74 16.69
N VAL A 250 -23.99 -15.33 15.66
CA VAL A 250 -24.03 -13.94 15.13
C VAL A 250 -25.38 -13.61 14.51
N LYS A 251 -25.98 -14.50 13.72
CA LYS A 251 -27.31 -14.30 13.10
C LYS A 251 -28.39 -14.03 14.15
N ALA A 252 -28.36 -14.74 15.29
CA ALA A 252 -29.29 -14.51 16.39
C ALA A 252 -29.15 -13.13 17.07
N LEU A 253 -27.96 -12.51 16.99
CA LEU A 253 -27.63 -11.25 17.68
C LEU A 253 -27.68 -10.01 16.76
N GLN A 254 -27.36 -10.19 15.48
CA GLN A 254 -27.26 -9.13 14.48
C GLN A 254 -28.42 -9.13 13.47
N ASN A 255 -29.18 -10.24 13.39
CA ASN A 255 -30.21 -10.47 12.37
C ASN A 255 -29.68 -10.39 10.92
N THR A 256 -28.40 -10.72 10.71
CA THR A 256 -27.79 -10.90 9.39
C THR A 256 -27.02 -12.22 9.37
N GLU A 257 -26.98 -12.88 8.22
CA GLU A 257 -26.36 -14.19 8.03
C GLU A 257 -25.30 -14.11 6.93
N ASN A 258 -24.20 -14.83 7.08
CA ASN A 258 -23.28 -15.04 5.98
C ASN A 258 -23.75 -16.22 5.13
N GLU A 259 -24.37 -15.92 3.99
CA GLU A 259 -24.87 -16.93 3.05
C GLU A 259 -23.75 -17.79 2.44
N TYR A 260 -22.50 -17.30 2.37
CA TYR A 260 -21.36 -18.11 1.94
C TYR A 260 -20.99 -19.24 2.93
N ILE A 261 -21.45 -19.12 4.17
CA ILE A 261 -21.34 -20.16 5.21
C ILE A 261 -22.58 -21.06 5.18
N THR A 262 -23.78 -20.49 5.24
CA THR A 262 -25.05 -21.25 5.31
C THR A 262 -25.38 -22.00 4.01
N HIS A 263 -24.95 -21.49 2.86
CA HIS A 263 -25.15 -22.08 1.54
C HIS A 263 -23.82 -22.40 0.86
N TYR A 264 -22.85 -22.87 1.66
CA TYR A 264 -21.51 -23.20 1.20
C TYR A 264 -21.51 -24.13 -0.02
N LYS A 265 -20.78 -23.69 -1.04
CA LYS A 265 -20.44 -24.44 -2.24
C LYS A 265 -19.01 -24.09 -2.65
N LYS A 266 -18.41 -24.94 -3.47
CA LYS A 266 -17.21 -24.54 -4.22
C LYS A 266 -17.61 -23.54 -5.31
N LEU A 267 -16.84 -22.46 -5.43
CA LEU A 267 -17.09 -21.34 -6.33
C LEU A 267 -16.25 -21.44 -7.59
N THR A 268 -16.77 -20.96 -8.71
CA THR A 268 -16.01 -20.73 -9.95
C THR A 268 -15.87 -19.24 -10.24
N GLN A 269 -14.92 -18.87 -11.12
CA GLN A 269 -14.64 -17.45 -11.45
C GLN A 269 -15.83 -16.71 -12.08
N ASN A 270 -16.84 -17.42 -12.57
CA ASN A 270 -18.03 -16.85 -13.21
C ASN A 270 -19.20 -16.65 -12.24
N GLU A 271 -19.13 -17.20 -11.01
CA GLU A 271 -20.23 -17.13 -10.03
C GLU A 271 -20.09 -15.98 -9.03
N VAL A 272 -18.88 -15.46 -8.83
CA VAL A 272 -18.62 -14.34 -7.91
C VAL A 272 -18.86 -13.01 -8.63
N VAL A 273 -20.13 -12.65 -8.77
CA VAL A 273 -20.57 -11.41 -9.40
C VAL A 273 -20.51 -10.26 -8.40
N THR A 274 -19.29 -9.82 -8.05
CA THR A 274 -19.15 -8.47 -7.48
C THR A 274 -19.66 -7.49 -8.52
N SER A 275 -20.72 -6.74 -8.23
CA SER A 275 -21.12 -5.61 -9.05
C SER A 275 -20.05 -4.52 -8.95
N ALA A 276 -19.13 -4.52 -9.91
CA ALA A 276 -18.75 -3.25 -10.49
C ALA A 276 -20.08 -2.62 -10.96
N PRO A 277 -20.47 -1.42 -10.49
CA PRO A 277 -21.63 -0.76 -11.05
C PRO A 277 -21.39 -0.65 -12.55
N GLU A 278 -22.38 -1.04 -13.37
CA GLU A 278 -22.30 -0.78 -14.81
C GLU A 278 -21.92 0.69 -14.97
N THR A 279 -20.87 0.97 -15.74
CA THR A 279 -20.32 2.33 -15.82
C THR A 279 -21.28 3.18 -16.63
N ASP A 280 -22.30 3.67 -15.94
CA ASP A 280 -23.53 4.25 -16.48
C ASP A 280 -23.30 5.69 -16.91
N PHE A 281 -22.30 5.86 -17.79
CA PHE A 281 -22.10 7.04 -18.60
C PHE A 281 -23.35 7.35 -19.43
N GLY A 282 -24.26 6.40 -19.65
CA GLY A 282 -25.60 6.62 -20.20
C GLY A 282 -26.41 7.57 -19.32
N ASN A 283 -26.87 7.11 -18.16
CA ASN A 283 -27.70 7.92 -17.27
C ASN A 283 -26.93 9.06 -16.59
N ILE A 284 -25.62 8.97 -16.40
CA ILE A 284 -24.81 10.11 -15.93
C ILE A 284 -24.75 11.20 -17.00
N ALA A 285 -24.45 10.87 -18.27
CA ALA A 285 -24.45 11.88 -19.32
C ALA A 285 -25.87 12.39 -19.61
N GLN A 286 -26.91 11.55 -19.54
CA GLN A 286 -28.29 11.96 -19.76
C GLN A 286 -28.80 12.84 -18.61
N SER A 287 -28.55 12.50 -17.35
CA SER A 287 -28.85 13.35 -16.17
C SER A 287 -28.16 14.72 -16.26
N LEU A 288 -26.89 14.75 -16.71
CA LEU A 288 -26.18 16.00 -16.98
C LEU A 288 -26.80 16.78 -18.15
N ARG A 289 -27.19 16.09 -19.23
CA ARG A 289 -27.79 16.71 -20.44
C ARG A 289 -29.19 17.26 -20.18
N GLU A 290 -29.97 16.61 -19.32
CA GLU A 290 -31.28 17.08 -18.86
C GLU A 290 -31.12 18.28 -17.89
N ARG A 291 -30.26 18.16 -16.87
CA ARG A 291 -29.99 19.25 -15.90
C ARG A 291 -29.34 20.49 -16.52
N PHE A 292 -28.55 20.33 -17.57
CA PHE A 292 -27.90 21.43 -18.30
C PHE A 292 -28.49 21.66 -19.70
N SER A 293 -29.69 21.17 -19.98
CA SER A 293 -30.43 21.37 -21.25
C SER A 293 -30.44 22.84 -21.71
N PHE A 294 -30.76 23.76 -20.81
CA PHE A 294 -30.71 25.22 -21.02
C PHE A 294 -29.37 25.74 -21.60
N LEU A 295 -28.25 25.08 -21.27
CA LEU A 295 -26.89 25.41 -21.73
C LEU A 295 -26.58 24.84 -23.12
N PHE A 296 -27.32 23.83 -23.57
CA PHE A 296 -27.17 23.19 -24.88
C PHE A 296 -28.17 23.71 -25.93
N ASP A 297 -29.38 24.11 -25.52
CA ASP A 297 -30.43 24.56 -26.45
C ASP A 297 -30.22 25.99 -27.00
N TYR A 298 -29.41 26.81 -26.32
CA TYR A 298 -29.17 28.22 -26.68
C TYR A 298 -27.74 28.54 -27.14
N LEU A 299 -26.81 27.58 -27.12
CA LEU A 299 -25.42 27.78 -27.57
C LEU A 299 -25.08 26.83 -28.72
N PRO A 300 -24.61 27.35 -29.88
CA PRO A 300 -23.95 26.52 -30.90
C PRO A 300 -22.83 25.69 -30.27
N ALA A 301 -22.72 24.40 -30.64
CA ALA A 301 -21.86 23.42 -29.98
C ALA A 301 -20.39 23.88 -29.80
N GLN A 302 -19.86 24.63 -30.76
CA GLN A 302 -18.49 25.17 -30.72
C GLN A 302 -18.27 26.18 -29.57
N ILE A 303 -19.31 26.90 -29.14
CA ILE A 303 -19.24 27.78 -27.96
C ILE A 303 -19.24 26.94 -26.67
N VAL A 304 -19.95 25.82 -26.65
CA VAL A 304 -19.97 24.91 -25.49
C VAL A 304 -18.60 24.26 -25.28
N GLU A 305 -17.94 23.81 -26.34
CA GLU A 305 -16.55 23.31 -26.27
C GLU A 305 -15.58 24.37 -25.72
N VAL A 306 -15.68 25.62 -26.21
CA VAL A 306 -14.88 26.75 -25.71
C VAL A 306 -15.18 27.04 -24.24
N LEU A 307 -16.44 27.01 -23.80
CA LEU A 307 -16.80 27.21 -22.38
C LEU A 307 -16.33 26.07 -21.48
N ILE A 308 -16.35 24.81 -21.94
CA ILE A 308 -15.78 23.68 -21.20
C ILE A 308 -14.26 23.84 -21.06
N LEU A 309 -13.56 24.22 -22.14
CA LEU A 309 -12.12 24.49 -22.11
C LEU A 309 -11.77 25.68 -21.21
N LEU A 310 -12.54 26.77 -21.25
CA LEU A 310 -12.37 27.92 -20.35
C LEU A 310 -12.69 27.56 -18.89
N GLY A 311 -13.69 26.73 -18.64
CA GLY A 311 -14.03 26.22 -17.30
C GLY A 311 -12.93 25.32 -16.73
N ALA A 312 -12.39 24.41 -17.54
CA ALA A 312 -11.25 23.57 -17.18
C ALA A 312 -9.99 24.42 -16.92
N ALA A 313 -9.69 25.40 -17.79
CA ALA A 313 -8.60 26.35 -17.61
C ALA A 313 -8.77 27.20 -16.34
N TYR A 314 -9.99 27.66 -16.04
CA TYR A 314 -10.32 28.39 -14.82
C TYR A 314 -10.16 27.54 -13.57
N LEU A 315 -10.61 26.29 -13.57
CA LEU A 315 -10.42 25.36 -12.44
C LEU A 315 -8.94 25.02 -12.23
N PHE A 316 -8.19 24.77 -13.31
CA PHE A 316 -6.74 24.57 -13.28
C PHE A 316 -5.99 25.79 -12.72
N TRP A 317 -6.37 26.99 -13.16
CA TRP A 317 -5.84 28.27 -12.69
C TRP A 317 -6.22 28.56 -11.23
N ARG A 318 -7.45 28.26 -10.81
CA ARG A 318 -7.92 28.40 -9.42
C ARG A 318 -7.17 27.45 -8.48
N ASN A 319 -6.94 26.20 -8.92
CA ASN A 319 -6.19 25.22 -8.15
C ASN A 319 -4.69 25.57 -8.10
N ARG A 320 -4.10 26.10 -9.20
CA ARG A 320 -2.76 26.71 -9.18
C ARG A 320 -2.68 27.92 -8.25
N ARG A 321 -3.71 28.79 -8.19
CA ARG A 321 -3.76 29.92 -7.25
C ARG A 321 -3.90 29.46 -5.79
N LYS A 322 -4.70 28.44 -5.48
CA LYS A 322 -4.73 27.86 -4.12
C LYS A 322 -3.37 27.29 -3.71
N LYS A 323 -2.70 26.52 -4.58
CA LYS A 323 -1.33 26.04 -4.31
C LYS A 323 -0.33 27.20 -4.14
N LYS A 324 -0.44 28.29 -4.92
CA LYS A 324 0.41 29.49 -4.75
C LYS A 324 0.05 30.36 -3.54
N ALA A 325 -1.14 30.28 -2.98
CA ALA A 325 -1.48 30.94 -1.72
C ALA A 325 -0.82 30.21 -0.55
N SER A 326 -1.03 28.89 -0.45
CA SER A 326 -0.40 28.01 0.56
C SER A 326 1.13 28.11 0.56
N ALA A 327 1.75 28.23 -0.62
CA ALA A 327 3.21 28.31 -0.75
C ALA A 327 3.81 29.71 -0.51
N LYS A 328 3.00 30.75 -0.19
CA LYS A 328 3.50 32.12 -0.01
C LYS A 328 3.67 32.55 1.46
N GLU A 329 3.22 31.74 2.41
CA GLU A 329 3.47 31.97 3.84
C GLU A 329 4.78 31.31 4.29
N GLU A 330 5.20 30.21 3.65
CA GLU A 330 6.45 29.49 3.98
C GLU A 330 7.71 30.04 3.27
N SER A 331 7.58 30.71 2.11
CA SER A 331 8.73 31.14 1.29
C SER A 331 9.26 32.55 1.63
N ALA A 332 9.23 32.94 2.91
CA ALA A 332 9.64 34.26 3.39
C ALA A 332 11.06 34.30 4.00
N SER A 333 11.89 33.29 3.70
CA SER A 333 13.31 33.28 4.05
C SER A 333 14.19 32.81 2.88
N THR A 334 15.12 33.68 2.48
CA THR A 334 16.39 33.40 1.82
C THR A 334 16.39 32.56 0.54
N GLU A 335 16.60 33.29 -0.57
CA GLU A 335 17.58 33.00 -1.63
C GLU A 335 18.83 32.25 -1.10
N ASP A 336 19.61 31.49 -1.88
CA ASP A 336 20.03 31.71 -3.27
C ASP A 336 20.60 30.38 -3.86
N GLY A 337 21.33 30.40 -4.98
CA GLY A 337 22.37 29.38 -5.25
C GLY A 337 22.22 28.43 -6.44
N LYS A 338 21.43 28.80 -7.45
CA LYS A 338 21.87 28.78 -8.88
C LYS A 338 22.66 27.55 -9.42
N GLY A 339 21.91 26.55 -9.92
CA GLY A 339 22.12 25.54 -11.01
C GLY A 339 23.46 25.06 -11.62
N THR A 340 23.30 24.28 -12.72
CA THR A 340 24.17 24.12 -13.94
C THR A 340 25.46 23.30 -13.86
N GLU A 341 26.04 22.71 -14.94
CA GLU A 341 25.65 22.06 -16.24
C GLU A 341 26.94 21.33 -16.79
N LYS A 342 27.13 20.56 -17.89
CA LYS A 342 26.48 19.52 -18.76
C LYS A 342 26.43 18.05 -18.20
N VAL A 343 26.98 16.94 -18.80
CA VAL A 343 27.19 16.35 -20.18
C VAL A 343 28.01 14.99 -20.24
N GLU A 344 27.86 14.12 -21.26
CA GLU A 344 28.09 12.63 -21.44
C GLU A 344 28.76 12.17 -22.80
N ALA A 345 29.25 10.89 -23.04
CA ALA A 345 29.51 10.22 -24.40
C ALA A 345 29.51 8.62 -24.47
N LYS A 346 29.18 7.87 -25.57
CA LYS A 346 29.13 6.34 -25.66
C LYS A 346 29.57 5.70 -27.02
N LYS A 347 29.35 4.43 -27.51
CA LYS A 347 28.24 3.38 -27.53
C LYS A 347 28.82 1.96 -28.00
N GLN A 348 28.24 0.81 -28.46
CA GLN A 348 27.00 0.25 -29.10
C GLN A 348 26.94 -1.35 -29.11
N THR A 349 25.91 -2.01 -29.73
CA THR A 349 25.58 -3.50 -29.86
C THR A 349 25.99 -4.15 -31.24
N ASP A 350 25.58 -5.36 -31.74
CA ASP A 350 24.40 -6.26 -31.52
C ASP A 350 24.54 -7.75 -32.00
N LYS A 351 23.57 -8.58 -31.58
CA LYS A 351 23.17 -9.99 -31.96
C LYS A 351 23.57 -11.17 -31.04
N ALA A 352 22.65 -12.14 -31.01
CA ALA A 352 22.66 -13.43 -30.29
C ALA A 352 22.18 -14.58 -31.24
N PRO A 353 21.92 -15.84 -30.82
CA PRO A 353 22.18 -16.51 -29.54
C PRO A 353 22.81 -17.92 -29.64
N THR A 354 23.70 -18.32 -28.71
CA THR A 354 24.02 -19.73 -28.44
C THR A 354 24.62 -19.91 -27.03
N LYS A 355 24.09 -20.86 -26.25
CA LYS A 355 24.47 -21.19 -24.86
C LYS A 355 24.51 -19.98 -23.93
N GLU A 356 23.47 -19.81 -23.13
CA GLU A 356 23.49 -18.87 -22.01
C GLU A 356 24.38 -19.41 -20.89
N ALA A 357 25.68 -19.09 -21.00
CA ALA A 357 26.35 -18.46 -19.88
C ALA A 357 25.58 -17.18 -19.50
N ASP A 358 25.70 -16.71 -18.26
CA ASP A 358 25.02 -15.49 -17.81
C ASP A 358 25.29 -14.35 -18.83
N PRO A 359 24.25 -13.74 -19.42
CA PRO A 359 24.43 -12.85 -20.58
C PRO A 359 25.28 -11.65 -20.17
N GLU A 360 26.34 -11.35 -20.94
CA GLU A 360 27.36 -10.36 -20.58
C GLU A 360 26.72 -9.04 -20.15
N TYR A 361 26.80 -8.77 -18.84
CA TYR A 361 26.05 -7.70 -18.19
C TYR A 361 27.00 -6.77 -17.46
N VAL A 362 26.59 -5.50 -17.33
CA VAL A 362 27.34 -4.52 -16.56
C VAL A 362 26.68 -4.24 -15.22
N LYS A 363 27.51 -4.01 -14.20
CA LYS A 363 27.12 -3.32 -12.98
C LYS A 363 27.61 -1.87 -13.06
N ILE A 364 26.69 -0.91 -12.97
CA ILE A 364 27.01 0.52 -12.97
C ILE A 364 27.14 0.96 -11.51
N ARG A 365 28.38 1.16 -11.03
CA ARG A 365 28.68 1.45 -9.62
C ARG A 365 29.12 2.90 -9.44
N SER A 366 28.61 3.61 -8.42
CA SER A 366 29.15 4.92 -8.05
C SER A 366 30.51 4.78 -7.38
N VAL A 367 31.48 5.58 -7.84
CA VAL A 367 32.87 5.56 -7.33
C VAL A 367 32.95 6.09 -5.89
N MET A 368 32.04 7.00 -5.49
CA MET A 368 32.07 7.65 -4.18
C MET A 368 31.71 6.70 -3.02
N ASN A 369 30.67 5.88 -3.16
CA ASN A 369 30.06 5.11 -2.07
C ASN A 369 29.97 3.60 -2.34
N ASN A 370 30.46 3.15 -3.50
CA ASN A 370 30.41 1.79 -4.01
C ASN A 370 29.00 1.19 -4.22
N TYR A 371 27.94 1.98 -4.15
CA TYR A 371 26.59 1.52 -4.48
C TYR A 371 26.46 1.21 -5.98
N VAL A 372 25.67 0.18 -6.30
CA VAL A 372 25.35 -0.25 -7.66
C VAL A 372 23.95 0.22 -8.03
N LEU A 373 23.79 0.73 -9.25
CA LEU A 373 22.50 1.03 -9.86
C LEU A 373 21.66 -0.26 -9.89
N SER A 374 20.47 -0.20 -9.31
CA SER A 374 19.58 -1.35 -9.13
C SER A 374 18.13 -0.94 -9.36
N VAL A 375 17.29 -1.94 -9.57
CA VAL A 375 15.82 -1.78 -9.67
C VAL A 375 15.18 -2.37 -8.42
N GLU A 376 14.13 -1.73 -7.87
CA GLU A 376 13.30 -2.33 -6.82
C GLU A 376 12.05 -2.98 -7.41
N ASP A 377 11.32 -3.78 -6.62
CA ASP A 377 10.26 -4.66 -7.14
C ASP A 377 9.02 -3.88 -7.67
N ASP A 378 8.90 -2.60 -7.29
CA ASP A 378 7.93 -1.64 -7.83
C ASP A 378 8.35 -1.01 -9.17
N GLY A 379 9.60 -1.26 -9.60
CA GLY A 379 10.21 -0.67 -10.79
C GLY A 379 10.94 0.66 -10.56
N GLN A 380 11.11 1.11 -9.31
CA GLN A 380 11.90 2.31 -8.99
C GLN A 380 13.39 2.06 -9.27
N VAL A 381 14.07 3.07 -9.83
CA VAL A 381 15.52 3.05 -10.05
C VAL A 381 16.23 3.61 -8.82
N VAL A 382 17.12 2.80 -8.25
CA VAL A 382 17.80 3.10 -7.00
C VAL A 382 19.28 2.76 -7.04
N VAL A 383 19.98 3.02 -5.93
CA VAL A 383 21.35 2.58 -5.68
C VAL A 383 21.47 1.82 -4.35
N GLU A 384 22.02 0.61 -4.39
CA GLU A 384 22.23 -0.23 -3.19
C GLU A 384 23.65 -0.79 -3.07
N LYS A 385 24.05 -1.20 -1.85
CA LYS A 385 25.43 -1.62 -1.54
C LYS A 385 25.74 -3.03 -2.04
N SER A 386 24.82 -3.97 -1.81
CA SER A 386 24.69 -5.28 -2.46
C SER A 386 23.63 -6.11 -1.72
N SER A 387 22.50 -6.41 -2.35
CA SER A 387 21.56 -7.44 -1.85
C SER A 387 20.98 -8.32 -2.98
N ARG A 388 20.70 -7.78 -4.17
CA ARG A 388 20.04 -8.53 -5.26
C ARG A 388 20.94 -8.68 -6.49
N ALA A 389 21.28 -9.93 -6.82
CA ALA A 389 22.22 -10.23 -7.92
C ALA A 389 21.64 -10.02 -9.33
N HIS A 390 20.32 -10.20 -9.51
CA HIS A 390 19.60 -9.99 -10.77
C HIS A 390 19.23 -8.51 -10.99
N ALA A 391 18.74 -7.83 -9.95
CA ALA A 391 18.24 -6.44 -10.03
C ALA A 391 19.31 -5.38 -10.35
N GLN A 392 20.57 -5.79 -10.40
CA GLN A 392 21.75 -4.98 -10.72
C GLN A 392 22.31 -5.31 -12.13
N ARG A 393 21.60 -6.09 -12.96
CA ARG A 393 22.06 -6.55 -14.28
C ARG A 393 21.55 -5.62 -15.37
N TRP A 394 22.48 -4.91 -16.01
CA TRP A 394 22.17 -3.96 -17.07
C TRP A 394 22.86 -4.33 -18.38
N GLN A 395 22.21 -4.04 -19.51
CA GLN A 395 22.77 -4.14 -20.85
C GLN A 395 22.80 -2.75 -21.52
N LEU A 396 23.78 -2.51 -22.41
CA LEU A 396 24.09 -1.20 -22.97
C LEU A 396 23.81 -1.18 -24.50
N ILE A 397 22.65 -0.68 -24.91
CA ILE A 397 22.02 -0.96 -26.23
C ILE A 397 22.08 0.15 -27.30
N ASP A 398 22.15 -0.24 -28.59
CA ASP A 398 22.18 0.48 -29.89
C ASP A 398 21.15 1.62 -30.11
N THR A 399 21.52 2.64 -30.92
CA THR A 399 20.68 3.62 -31.68
C THR A 399 21.56 4.41 -32.65
N ASN A 400 22.68 5.02 -32.21
CA ASN A 400 23.67 5.64 -33.09
C ASN A 400 25.13 5.30 -32.74
N LYS A 401 25.88 4.71 -33.68
CA LYS A 401 27.30 4.28 -33.53
C LYS A 401 28.28 5.46 -33.63
N THR A 402 27.90 6.56 -34.28
CA THR A 402 28.81 7.70 -34.57
C THR A 402 28.72 8.84 -33.56
N GLU A 403 27.53 9.16 -33.06
CA GLU A 403 27.34 10.11 -31.94
C GLU A 403 27.51 9.43 -30.56
N GLY A 404 27.11 8.15 -30.52
CA GLY A 404 27.20 7.28 -29.38
C GLY A 404 26.33 7.65 -28.17
N PHE A 405 25.04 7.27 -28.13
CA PHE A 405 24.15 7.37 -26.94
C PHE A 405 23.37 6.10 -26.48
N VAL A 406 23.83 5.19 -25.59
CA VAL A 406 23.05 3.95 -25.22
C VAL A 406 21.72 4.14 -24.50
N PHE A 407 20.81 3.22 -24.80
CA PHE A 407 19.80 2.74 -23.87
C PHE A 407 20.47 1.90 -22.78
N ILE A 408 20.23 2.24 -21.52
CA ILE A 408 20.67 1.44 -20.37
C ILE A 408 19.47 0.55 -20.01
N GLN A 409 19.44 -0.68 -20.51
CA GLN A 409 18.32 -1.61 -20.34
C GLN A 409 18.54 -2.48 -19.10
N HIS A 410 17.49 -2.72 -18.31
CA HIS A 410 17.53 -3.67 -17.20
C HIS A 410 17.11 -5.07 -17.70
N LEU A 411 17.96 -6.08 -17.46
CA LEU A 411 17.82 -7.40 -18.09
C LEU A 411 16.60 -8.20 -17.61
N GLU A 412 16.12 -7.99 -16.38
CA GLU A 412 14.94 -8.71 -15.86
C GLU A 412 13.59 -8.12 -16.33
N THR A 413 13.57 -6.87 -16.81
CA THR A 413 12.32 -6.14 -17.06
C THR A 413 12.17 -5.60 -18.47
N ASP A 414 13.17 -5.78 -19.33
CA ASP A 414 13.29 -5.24 -20.70
C ASP A 414 13.13 -3.70 -20.83
N LYS A 415 12.99 -2.99 -19.70
CA LYS A 415 12.80 -1.54 -19.67
C LYS A 415 14.13 -0.81 -19.72
N VAL A 416 14.11 0.38 -20.31
CA VAL A 416 15.27 1.27 -20.41
C VAL A 416 15.18 2.41 -19.41
N LEU A 417 16.33 2.81 -18.88
CA LEU A 417 16.48 4.00 -18.06
C LEU A 417 15.96 5.22 -18.82
N ALA A 418 15.17 6.05 -18.17
CA ALA A 418 14.53 7.22 -18.78
C ALA A 418 14.38 8.37 -17.77
N VAL A 419 14.31 9.59 -18.27
CA VAL A 419 13.96 10.77 -17.46
C VAL A 419 12.45 10.96 -17.50
N GLU A 420 11.79 11.04 -16.35
CA GLU A 420 10.32 11.19 -16.32
C GLU A 420 9.87 12.39 -17.18
N GLY A 421 9.08 12.11 -18.21
CA GLY A 421 8.55 13.13 -19.14
C GLY A 421 9.60 13.98 -19.88
N GLY A 422 10.89 13.62 -19.86
CA GLY A 422 11.97 14.46 -20.39
C GLY A 422 12.18 15.77 -19.62
N LEU A 423 11.86 15.81 -18.32
CA LEU A 423 11.91 17.02 -17.49
C LEU A 423 13.31 17.66 -17.42
N LYS A 424 13.50 18.80 -18.09
CA LYS A 424 14.77 19.54 -18.14
C LYS A 424 14.97 20.43 -16.90
N LYS A 425 15.12 19.82 -15.72
CA LYS A 425 15.43 20.50 -14.45
C LYS A 425 16.37 19.68 -13.55
N ASP A 426 17.16 20.37 -12.73
CA ASP A 426 17.83 19.72 -11.59
C ASP A 426 16.76 19.05 -10.68
N GLY A 427 17.06 17.88 -10.12
CA GLY A 427 16.10 17.05 -9.40
C GLY A 427 14.97 16.49 -10.28
N ALA A 428 15.22 16.23 -11.57
CA ALA A 428 14.32 15.41 -12.40
C ALA A 428 14.46 13.93 -12.00
N PRO A 429 13.36 13.19 -11.74
CA PRO A 429 13.43 11.80 -11.33
C PRO A 429 13.73 10.88 -12.52
N VAL A 430 14.43 9.78 -12.21
CA VAL A 430 14.86 8.78 -13.19
C VAL A 430 14.04 7.50 -13.01
N VAL A 431 13.51 6.98 -14.10
CA VAL A 431 12.47 5.94 -14.14
C VAL A 431 12.80 4.86 -15.18
N LEU A 432 12.05 3.76 -15.17
CA LEU A 432 12.10 2.72 -16.19
C LEU A 432 10.90 2.79 -17.14
N GLU A 433 11.16 3.07 -18.41
CA GLU A 433 10.14 3.04 -19.48
C GLU A 433 10.35 1.86 -20.42
N ALA A 434 9.28 1.41 -21.09
CA ALA A 434 9.43 0.52 -22.25
C ALA A 434 10.22 1.23 -23.37
N GLN A 435 11.17 0.53 -24.00
CA GLN A 435 12.01 1.07 -25.05
C GLN A 435 11.18 1.49 -26.28
N LYS A 436 11.22 2.78 -26.60
CA LYS A 436 10.54 3.33 -27.78
C LYS A 436 11.46 3.22 -29.00
N ARG A 437 10.88 3.01 -30.20
CA ARG A 437 11.64 2.77 -31.44
C ARG A 437 11.95 4.03 -32.27
N ARG A 438 11.47 5.21 -31.87
CA ARG A 438 11.65 6.49 -32.58
C ARG A 438 11.58 7.68 -31.62
N SER A 439 12.45 8.69 -31.84
CA SER A 439 12.38 10.05 -31.26
C SER A 439 12.22 10.11 -29.73
N ASN A 440 13.00 9.30 -29.01
CA ASN A 440 12.93 9.09 -27.57
C ASN A 440 14.26 9.45 -26.88
N ASN A 441 14.77 10.65 -27.17
CA ASN A 441 15.98 11.21 -26.56
C ASN A 441 15.97 11.14 -25.03
N HIS A 442 14.81 11.21 -24.37
CA HIS A 442 14.68 11.12 -22.90
C HIS A 442 14.91 9.70 -22.33
N GLN A 443 15.07 8.71 -23.22
CA GLN A 443 15.53 7.34 -22.92
C GLN A 443 16.98 7.09 -23.37
N GLU A 444 17.59 7.99 -24.15
CA GLU A 444 18.99 7.85 -24.61
C GLU A 444 19.97 8.49 -23.62
N TRP A 445 21.06 7.80 -23.29
CA TRP A 445 22.11 8.20 -22.33
C TRP A 445 23.50 7.89 -22.93
N LYS A 446 24.58 7.94 -22.16
CA LYS A 446 26.00 7.93 -22.58
C LYS A 446 26.88 7.70 -21.32
N PHE A 447 28.21 7.88 -21.33
CA PHE A 447 29.19 7.84 -20.22
C PHE A 447 30.46 8.67 -20.56
N ILE A 448 30.52 9.99 -20.30
CA ILE A 448 31.76 10.77 -20.58
C ILE A 448 32.87 10.35 -19.60
N GLU A 449 34.10 10.22 -20.09
CA GLU A 449 35.27 9.98 -19.25
C GLU A 449 35.76 11.28 -18.59
N VAL A 450 36.04 11.19 -17.29
CA VAL A 450 36.61 12.26 -16.46
C VAL A 450 37.65 11.66 -15.50
N GLU A 451 38.53 12.48 -14.93
CA GLU A 451 39.63 12.05 -14.06
C GLU A 451 39.20 11.13 -12.89
N ALA A 452 37.95 11.27 -12.41
CA ALA A 452 37.39 10.47 -11.32
C ALA A 452 36.52 9.25 -11.75
N GLY A 453 36.27 9.04 -13.05
CA GLY A 453 35.40 7.96 -13.55
C GLY A 453 34.56 8.36 -14.77
N LEU A 454 33.29 7.94 -14.81
CA LEU A 454 32.37 8.15 -15.93
C LEU A 454 31.13 8.98 -15.53
N VAL A 455 30.62 9.86 -16.41
CA VAL A 455 29.42 10.70 -16.17
C VAL A 455 28.28 10.36 -17.14
N VAL A 456 27.07 10.14 -16.62
CA VAL A 456 25.77 9.92 -17.32
C VAL A 456 24.98 11.29 -17.35
N GLU A 457 24.04 11.59 -18.28
CA GLU A 457 23.40 12.92 -18.66
C GLU A 457 21.98 12.86 -19.23
N ASN A 458 21.59 11.83 -19.97
CA ASN A 458 20.43 11.86 -20.87
C ASN A 458 20.47 12.88 -22.04
N ARG A 459 20.26 12.40 -23.28
CA ARG A 459 20.28 13.19 -24.53
C ARG A 459 19.29 14.37 -24.59
N GLU A 460 18.11 14.25 -23.98
CA GLU A 460 17.06 15.26 -24.12
C GLU A 460 17.22 16.42 -23.14
N THR A 461 17.50 16.10 -21.86
CA THR A 461 17.71 17.11 -20.82
C THR A 461 19.12 17.70 -20.89
N GLY A 462 20.11 16.87 -21.24
CA GLY A 462 21.53 17.15 -21.13
C GLY A 462 22.10 17.02 -19.69
N LEU A 463 21.29 16.63 -18.70
CA LEU A 463 21.53 16.81 -17.24
C LEU A 463 22.10 15.56 -16.52
N ALA A 464 23.24 15.70 -15.83
CA ALA A 464 24.01 14.59 -15.27
C ALA A 464 23.24 13.64 -14.31
N LEU A 465 23.39 12.31 -14.44
CA LEU A 465 22.81 11.32 -13.49
C LEU A 465 23.57 11.33 -12.17
N VAL A 466 22.85 11.55 -11.07
CA VAL A 466 23.43 11.63 -9.72
C VAL A 466 22.66 10.79 -8.71
N ILE A 467 23.38 10.36 -7.67
CA ILE A 467 22.76 9.89 -6.42
C ILE A 467 22.34 11.11 -5.62
N ASP A 468 21.07 11.21 -5.22
CA ASP A 468 20.61 12.30 -4.37
C ASP A 468 21.09 12.09 -2.91
N GLY A 469 21.75 13.11 -2.35
CA GLY A 469 22.29 13.11 -0.99
C GLY A 469 23.44 12.14 -0.72
N ARG A 470 23.87 12.05 0.55
CA ARG A 470 24.92 11.10 1.00
C ARG A 470 24.39 9.71 1.37
N SER A 471 23.07 9.58 1.51
CA SER A 471 22.41 8.37 2.05
C SER A 471 21.03 8.09 1.46
N SER A 472 20.52 8.90 0.53
CA SER A 472 19.28 8.53 -0.17
C SER A 472 19.58 7.44 -1.20
N ARG A 473 18.56 6.61 -1.48
CA ARG A 473 18.62 5.55 -2.50
C ARG A 473 18.19 6.05 -3.88
N VAL A 474 17.70 7.29 -3.98
CA VAL A 474 16.95 7.80 -5.13
C VAL A 474 17.89 8.38 -6.19
N MET A 475 17.58 8.09 -7.45
CA MET A 475 18.30 8.60 -8.62
C MET A 475 17.63 9.85 -9.20
N GLY A 476 18.43 10.90 -9.38
CA GLY A 476 17.98 12.16 -9.96
C GLY A 476 18.94 12.67 -11.03
N LEU A 477 18.55 13.77 -11.69
CA LEU A 477 19.44 14.52 -12.55
C LEU A 477 19.94 15.81 -11.88
N GLU A 478 21.22 16.10 -12.02
CA GLU A 478 21.82 17.42 -11.85
C GLU A 478 22.68 17.77 -13.09
N SER A 479 23.94 18.13 -12.91
CA SER A 479 24.52 19.22 -13.68
C SER A 479 26.03 19.21 -13.45
N LYS A 480 26.88 19.02 -14.48
CA LYS A 480 28.34 18.73 -14.27
C LYS A 480 29.11 19.69 -13.35
N SER A 481 28.81 21.00 -13.33
CA SER A 481 29.47 21.94 -12.42
C SER A 481 28.88 22.02 -11.00
N LYS A 482 27.82 21.27 -10.70
CA LYS A 482 27.29 21.03 -9.34
C LYS A 482 27.50 19.58 -8.92
N GLY A 483 27.59 19.33 -7.61
CA GLY A 483 27.48 17.98 -7.05
C GLY A 483 28.56 16.96 -7.51
N ALA A 484 29.69 17.41 -8.06
CA ALA A 484 30.66 16.59 -8.81
C ALA A 484 31.23 15.33 -8.10
N LEU A 485 31.05 15.19 -6.78
CA LEU A 485 31.39 13.97 -6.03
C LEU A 485 30.37 12.82 -6.22
N ASN A 486 29.10 13.14 -6.50
CA ASN A 486 28.00 12.17 -6.63
C ASN A 486 27.82 11.66 -8.07
N GLN A 487 28.60 12.17 -9.02
CA GLN A 487 28.49 11.97 -10.46
C GLN A 487 29.42 10.91 -11.10
N PRO A 488 30.60 10.54 -10.52
CA PRO A 488 31.47 9.55 -11.14
C PRO A 488 30.99 8.11 -10.92
N TRP A 489 30.83 7.39 -12.02
CA TRP A 489 30.47 5.98 -12.09
C TRP A 489 31.61 5.13 -12.65
N ARG A 490 31.57 3.84 -12.36
CA ARG A 490 32.40 2.78 -12.94
C ARG A 490 31.49 1.71 -13.51
N VAL A 491 31.79 1.26 -14.72
CA VAL A 491 31.10 0.16 -15.38
C VAL A 491 31.92 -1.11 -15.17
N GLU A 492 31.39 -2.05 -14.40
CA GLU A 492 32.01 -3.37 -14.22
C GLU A 492 31.34 -4.37 -15.15
N LEU A 493 32.05 -4.81 -16.19
CA LEU A 493 31.66 -5.99 -16.98
C LEU A 493 31.66 -7.24 -16.07
N LYS A 494 30.70 -8.13 -16.31
CA LYS A 494 30.55 -9.45 -15.69
C LYS A 494 30.20 -10.50 -16.74
N ASN A 495 30.78 -11.67 -16.55
CA ASN A 495 30.60 -12.92 -17.29
C ASN A 495 30.05 -13.99 -16.35
#